data_AF-A0A6P7GAH0-F1
#
_entry.id   AF-A0A6P7GAH0-F1
#
_cell.length_a   1.000
_cell.length_b   1.000
_cell.length_c   1.000
_cell.angle_alpha   90.00
_cell.angle_beta   90.00
_cell.angle_gamma   90.00
#
_symmetry.space_group_name_H-M   'P 1'
#
loop_
_entity.id
_entity.type
_entity.pdbx_description
1 polymer ?
#
loop_
_entity_poly.entity_id
_entity_poly.type
_entity_poly.pdbx_seq_one_letter_code
_entity_poly.pdbx_strand_id
1 'polypeptide(L)'
;MNNYNETVTLLTHNQEIIAAETNRITTDLNQFVFDFNHYMQVRNVLDQMNLALQTIIQILDDLQTAITFAKIKTLHNGLIKPDKIRWTIQKMLEHHPASKLPYLQEEDLMKYYEIVEVDGYYSNHSLVFILHFPILHSKVFTYFHLYSLPTINNTIIIPPGPYLVSNPELFQCMDLPCRKNELKKFICPEQ
;
A
#
# COMPACT_ATOMS: atom_id res chain seq x y z
N MET A 1 54.54 -35.74 67.34
CA MET A 1 54.50 -36.31 65.97
C MET A 1 53.08 -36.72 65.55
N ASN A 2 52.26 -37.34 66.41
CA ASN A 2 50.90 -37.76 66.03
C ASN A 2 49.95 -36.64 65.60
N ASN A 3 49.89 -35.51 66.32
CA ASN A 3 49.01 -34.38 65.95
C ASN A 3 49.34 -33.74 64.58
N TYR A 4 50.60 -33.82 64.15
CA TYR A 4 51.01 -33.29 62.85
C TYR A 4 50.47 -34.16 61.72
N ASN A 5 50.54 -35.49 61.86
CA ASN A 5 49.97 -36.42 60.88
C ASN A 5 48.45 -36.27 60.80
N GLU A 6 47.74 -36.16 61.93
CA GLU A 6 46.29 -35.92 61.91
C GLU A 6 45.93 -34.62 61.19
N THR A 7 46.64 -33.53 61.48
CA THR A 7 46.40 -32.22 60.84
C THR A 7 46.64 -32.28 59.34
N VAL A 8 47.71 -32.95 58.90
CA VAL A 8 48.02 -33.14 57.48
C VAL A 8 46.93 -33.98 56.79
N THR A 9 46.48 -35.07 57.42
CA THR A 9 45.42 -35.94 56.87
C THR A 9 44.11 -35.18 56.71
N LEU A 10 43.77 -34.34 57.69
CA LEU A 10 42.56 -33.52 57.70
C LEU A 10 42.61 -32.41 56.63
N LEU A 11 43.79 -31.83 56.40
CA LEU A 11 44.02 -30.87 55.32
C LEU A 11 43.87 -31.52 53.93
N THR A 12 44.42 -32.72 53.73
CA THR A 12 44.28 -33.45 52.47
C THR A 12 42.82 -33.80 52.18
N HIS A 13 42.09 -34.29 53.20
CA HIS A 13 40.67 -34.57 53.07
C HIS A 13 39.84 -33.33 52.71
N ASN A 14 40.10 -32.20 53.36
CA ASN A 14 39.42 -30.94 53.04
C ASN A 14 39.75 -30.46 51.62
N GLN A 15 40.99 -30.63 51.15
CA GLN A 15 41.37 -30.32 49.77
C GLN A 15 40.62 -31.19 48.75
N GLU A 16 40.43 -32.47 49.04
CA GLU A 16 39.64 -33.37 48.18
C GLU A 16 38.16 -32.96 48.12
N ILE A 17 37.57 -32.60 49.27
CA ILE A 17 36.18 -32.10 49.32
C ILE A 17 36.04 -30.79 48.51
N ILE A 18 36.96 -29.84 48.70
CA ILE A 18 36.93 -28.57 47.97
C ILE A 18 37.08 -28.81 46.47
N ALA A 19 37.97 -29.70 46.05
CA ALA A 19 38.13 -30.05 44.65
C ALA A 19 36.87 -30.70 44.05
N ALA A 20 36.22 -31.60 44.79
CA ALA A 20 34.98 -32.24 44.37
C ALA A 20 33.83 -31.22 44.21
N GLU A 21 33.64 -30.33 45.18
CA GLU A 21 32.60 -29.29 45.10
C GLU A 21 32.89 -28.27 43.99
N THR A 22 34.16 -27.91 43.77
CA THR A 22 34.54 -27.00 42.67
C THR A 22 34.23 -27.60 41.30
N ASN A 23 34.49 -28.91 41.13
CA ASN A 23 34.15 -29.63 39.90
C ASN A 23 32.63 -29.72 39.70
N ARG A 24 31.88 -29.95 40.77
CA ARG A 24 30.42 -29.98 40.74
C ARG A 24 29.85 -28.62 40.32
N ILE A 25 30.28 -27.54 40.95
CA ILE A 25 29.88 -26.16 40.61
C ILE A 25 30.20 -25.86 39.14
N THR A 26 31.37 -26.25 38.66
CA THR A 26 31.79 -26.04 37.27
C THR A 26 30.89 -26.80 36.29
N THR A 27 30.49 -28.02 36.64
CA THR A 27 29.59 -28.84 35.82
C THR A 27 28.19 -28.24 35.77
N ASP A 28 27.66 -27.81 36.92
CA ASP A 28 26.34 -27.18 37.02
C ASP A 28 26.29 -25.85 36.24
N LEU A 29 27.36 -25.05 36.31
CA LEU A 29 27.49 -23.81 35.53
C LEU A 29 27.52 -24.07 34.03
N ASN A 30 28.27 -25.08 33.58
CA ASN A 30 28.33 -25.44 32.16
C ASN A 30 26.97 -25.90 31.64
N GLN A 31 26.23 -26.68 32.44
CA GLN A 31 24.87 -27.10 32.10
C GLN A 31 23.92 -25.91 32.01
N PHE A 32 23.95 -25.00 33.00
CA PHE A 32 23.13 -23.79 32.98
C PHE A 32 23.41 -22.92 31.75
N VAL A 33 24.69 -22.71 31.41
CA VAL A 33 25.09 -21.94 30.22
C VAL A 33 24.59 -22.63 28.94
N PHE A 34 24.68 -23.96 28.86
CA PHE A 34 24.17 -24.72 27.74
C PHE A 34 22.65 -24.56 27.58
N ASP A 35 21.89 -24.75 28.66
CA ASP A 35 20.43 -24.64 28.67
C ASP A 35 19.97 -23.21 28.33
N PHE A 36 20.66 -22.20 28.88
CA PHE A 36 20.41 -20.80 28.56
C PHE A 36 20.66 -20.50 27.08
N ASN A 37 21.78 -20.96 26.53
CA ASN A 37 22.10 -20.78 25.12
C ASN A 37 21.06 -21.47 24.22
N HIS A 38 20.64 -22.68 24.57
CA HIS A 38 19.61 -23.40 23.83
C HIS A 38 18.27 -22.65 23.86
N TYR A 39 17.85 -22.18 25.04
CA TYR A 39 16.66 -21.35 25.19
C TYR A 39 16.72 -20.09 24.32
N MET A 40 17.85 -19.37 24.34
CA MET A 40 18.05 -18.16 23.53
C MET A 40 18.01 -18.44 22.03
N GLN A 41 18.55 -19.58 21.58
CA GLN A 41 18.47 -20.01 20.18
C GLN A 41 17.02 -20.27 19.77
N VAL A 42 16.27 -21.04 20.56
CA VAL A 42 14.85 -21.33 20.28
C VAL A 42 14.05 -20.04 20.23
N ARG A 43 14.25 -19.13 21.20
CA ARG A 43 13.58 -17.84 21.22
C ARG A 43 13.88 -17.02 19.96
N ASN A 44 15.14 -16.95 19.55
CA ASN A 44 15.53 -16.22 18.34
C ASN A 44 14.84 -16.79 17.09
N VAL A 45 14.76 -18.13 16.96
CA VAL A 45 14.03 -18.76 15.86
C VAL A 45 12.54 -18.38 15.89
N LEU A 46 11.91 -18.40 17.06
CA LEU A 46 10.50 -18.00 17.21
C LEU A 46 10.29 -16.51 16.86
N ASP A 47 11.18 -15.63 17.29
CA ASP A 47 11.13 -14.21 16.99
C ASP A 47 11.27 -13.98 15.46
N GLN A 48 12.19 -14.69 14.80
CA GLN A 48 12.33 -14.63 13.34
C GLN A 48 11.10 -15.17 12.60
N MET A 49 10.51 -16.27 13.07
CA MET A 49 9.26 -16.80 12.52
C MET A 49 8.12 -15.79 12.65
N ASN A 50 8.01 -15.12 13.79
CA ASN A 50 7.00 -14.09 14.02
C ASN A 50 7.16 -12.91 13.05
N LEU A 51 8.40 -12.42 12.86
CA LEU A 51 8.69 -11.37 11.89
C LEU A 51 8.36 -11.78 10.44
N ALA A 52 8.67 -13.03 10.07
CA ALA A 52 8.32 -13.56 8.76
C ALA A 52 6.80 -13.63 8.55
N LEU A 53 6.04 -14.09 9.56
CA LEU A 53 4.58 -14.12 9.50
C LEU A 53 3.97 -12.72 9.38
N GLN A 54 4.48 -11.74 10.14
CA GLN A 54 4.05 -10.35 10.01
C GLN A 54 4.31 -9.79 8.61
N THR A 55 5.46 -10.14 8.02
CA THR A 55 5.80 -9.73 6.65
C THR A 55 4.84 -10.34 5.63
N ILE A 56 4.50 -11.63 5.78
CA ILE A 56 3.54 -12.31 4.91
C ILE A 56 2.15 -11.65 5.02
N ILE A 57 1.70 -11.37 6.24
CA ILE A 57 0.41 -10.68 6.47
C ILE A 57 0.39 -9.33 5.77
N GLN A 58 1.44 -8.52 5.93
CA GLN A 58 1.54 -7.22 5.25
C GLN A 58 1.46 -7.34 3.73
N ILE A 59 2.15 -8.32 3.14
CA ILE A 59 2.10 -8.55 1.69
C ILE A 59 0.68 -8.93 1.23
N LEU A 60 -0.03 -9.75 2.01
CA LEU A 60 -1.41 -10.13 1.70
C LEU A 60 -2.36 -8.92 1.79
N ASP A 61 -2.20 -8.07 2.80
CA ASP A 61 -2.99 -6.84 2.96
C ASP A 61 -2.74 -5.86 1.80
N ASP A 62 -1.48 -5.71 1.37
CA ASP A 62 -1.11 -4.86 0.23
C ASP A 62 -1.72 -5.40 -1.07
N LEU A 63 -1.67 -6.72 -1.30
CA LEU A 63 -2.30 -7.36 -2.46
C LEU A 63 -3.82 -7.20 -2.44
N GLN A 64 -4.47 -7.43 -1.31
CA GLN A 64 -5.91 -7.25 -1.17
C GLN A 64 -6.32 -5.80 -1.47
N THR A 65 -5.58 -4.84 -0.92
CA THR A 65 -5.79 -3.41 -1.15
C THR A 65 -5.67 -3.09 -2.64
N ALA A 66 -4.59 -3.54 -3.27
CA ALA A 66 -4.32 -3.31 -4.68
C ALA A 66 -5.41 -3.91 -5.60
N ILE A 67 -5.84 -5.15 -5.34
CA ILE A 67 -6.94 -5.81 -6.06
C ILE A 67 -8.26 -5.06 -5.88
N THR A 68 -8.54 -4.60 -4.66
CA THR A 68 -9.76 -3.86 -4.35
C THR A 68 -9.83 -2.57 -5.16
N PHE A 69 -8.72 -1.81 -5.22
CA PHE A 69 -8.64 -0.57 -5.98
C PHE A 69 -8.77 -0.77 -7.48
N ALA A 70 -8.16 -1.82 -8.03
CA ALA A 70 -8.38 -2.19 -9.43
C ALA A 70 -9.84 -2.56 -9.71
N LYS A 71 -10.51 -3.27 -8.79
CA LYS A 71 -11.92 -3.66 -8.97
C LYS A 71 -12.87 -2.46 -8.95
N ILE A 72 -12.58 -1.43 -8.16
CA ILE A 72 -13.38 -0.19 -8.13
C ILE A 72 -12.89 0.86 -9.15
N LYS A 73 -11.87 0.53 -9.96
CA LYS A 73 -11.28 1.41 -10.98
C LYS A 73 -10.71 2.72 -10.46
N THR A 74 -10.22 2.74 -9.22
CA THR A 74 -9.72 3.96 -8.57
C THR A 74 -8.24 3.83 -8.27
N LEU A 75 -7.47 4.87 -8.58
CA LEU A 75 -6.06 4.92 -8.23
C LEU A 75 -5.86 5.21 -6.74
N HIS A 76 -4.90 4.51 -6.12
CA HIS A 76 -4.52 4.72 -4.73
C HIS A 76 -3.00 4.88 -4.60
N ASN A 77 -2.55 5.62 -3.58
CA ASN A 77 -1.11 5.86 -3.33
C ASN A 77 -0.32 4.57 -3.02
N GLY A 78 -1.00 3.51 -2.60
CA GLY A 78 -0.44 2.17 -2.42
C GLY A 78 -0.10 1.45 -3.73
N LEU A 79 -0.76 1.82 -4.84
CA LEU A 79 -0.49 1.25 -6.17
C LEU A 79 0.65 1.98 -6.89
N ILE A 80 0.66 3.32 -6.81
CA ILE A 80 1.69 4.14 -7.42
C ILE A 80 2.04 5.30 -6.47
N LYS A 81 3.33 5.54 -6.28
CA LYS A 81 3.81 6.66 -5.46
C LYS A 81 3.68 7.99 -6.23
N PRO A 82 3.48 9.13 -5.54
CA PRO A 82 3.40 10.45 -6.19
C PRO A 82 4.57 10.78 -7.12
N ASP A 83 5.80 10.43 -6.74
CA ASP A 83 6.98 10.68 -7.59
C ASP A 83 6.92 9.93 -8.93
N LYS A 84 6.29 8.74 -8.94
CA LYS A 84 6.09 7.97 -10.17
C LYS A 84 5.02 8.60 -11.06
N ILE A 85 3.96 9.16 -10.48
CA ILE A 85 2.98 9.96 -11.23
C ILE A 85 3.67 11.16 -11.90
N ARG A 86 4.50 11.91 -11.15
CA ARG A 86 5.26 13.03 -11.69
C ARG A 86 6.13 12.61 -12.88
N TRP A 87 6.87 11.51 -12.72
CA TRP A 87 7.69 10.96 -13.79
C TRP A 87 6.85 10.55 -15.02
N THR A 88 5.70 9.91 -14.82
CA THR A 88 4.80 9.53 -15.91
C THR A 88 4.29 10.75 -16.68
N ILE A 89 3.90 11.82 -15.99
CA ILE A 89 3.44 13.07 -16.63
C ILE A 89 4.57 13.71 -17.44
N GLN A 90 5.80 13.73 -16.92
CA GLN A 90 6.97 14.20 -17.67
C GLN A 90 7.17 13.38 -18.96
N LYS A 91 7.01 12.05 -18.89
CA LYS A 91 7.06 11.19 -20.07
C LYS A 91 5.91 11.42 -21.06
N MET A 92 4.71 11.72 -20.57
CA MET A 92 3.60 12.09 -21.43
C MET A 92 3.86 13.43 -22.16
N LEU A 93 4.49 14.40 -21.51
CA LEU A 93 4.87 15.68 -22.10
C LEU A 93 5.91 15.56 -23.23
N GLU A 94 6.71 14.49 -23.24
CA GLU A 94 7.63 14.20 -24.35
C GLU A 94 6.88 13.83 -25.65
N HIS A 95 5.64 13.33 -25.55
CA HIS A 95 4.88 12.78 -26.68
C HIS A 95 3.58 13.55 -26.97
N HIS A 96 3.11 14.35 -26.02
CA HIS A 96 1.84 15.08 -26.10
C HIS A 96 2.03 16.55 -25.72
N PRO A 97 1.33 17.48 -26.41
CA PRO A 97 1.36 18.88 -26.01
C PRO A 97 0.72 19.05 -24.63
N ALA A 98 1.26 20.01 -23.87
CA ALA A 98 0.80 20.32 -22.51
C ALA A 98 -0.71 20.60 -22.42
N SER A 99 -1.31 21.15 -23.48
CA SER A 99 -2.76 21.42 -23.56
C SER A 99 -3.65 20.17 -23.53
N LYS A 100 -3.08 18.99 -23.81
CA LYS A 100 -3.80 17.71 -23.74
C LYS A 100 -3.70 17.03 -22.39
N LEU A 101 -2.95 17.58 -21.43
CA LEU A 101 -2.86 17.01 -20.10
C LEU A 101 -3.81 17.74 -19.12
N PRO A 102 -4.55 17.00 -18.28
CA PRO A 102 -5.49 17.57 -17.32
C PRO A 102 -4.87 18.58 -16.34
N TYR A 103 -3.71 18.22 -15.82
CA TYR A 103 -3.00 18.97 -14.79
C TYR A 103 -1.50 18.98 -15.07
N LEU A 104 -0.88 20.15 -14.87
CA LEU A 104 0.55 20.38 -15.09
C LEU A 104 1.25 20.98 -13.87
N GLN A 105 0.47 21.60 -12.97
CA GLN A 105 1.01 22.22 -11.77
C GLN A 105 1.28 21.16 -10.71
N GLU A 106 2.33 21.38 -9.94
CA GLU A 106 2.77 20.47 -8.90
C GLU A 106 1.69 20.26 -7.82
N GLU A 107 0.97 21.34 -7.48
CA GLU A 107 -0.14 21.32 -6.53
C GLU A 107 -1.33 20.46 -6.98
N ASP A 108 -1.46 20.23 -8.29
CA ASP A 108 -2.54 19.48 -8.89
C ASP A 108 -2.19 18.00 -9.12
N LEU A 109 -0.96 17.57 -8.82
CA LEU A 109 -0.53 16.17 -9.02
C LEU A 109 -1.44 15.17 -8.31
N MET A 110 -1.93 15.54 -7.12
CA MET A 110 -2.82 14.68 -6.34
C MET A 110 -4.18 14.47 -7.02
N LYS A 111 -4.62 15.39 -7.89
CA LYS A 111 -5.86 15.26 -8.65
C LYS A 111 -5.80 14.12 -9.68
N TYR A 112 -4.60 13.66 -10.05
CA TYR A 112 -4.46 12.45 -10.89
C TYR A 112 -4.95 11.18 -10.19
N TYR A 113 -4.91 11.08 -8.86
CA TYR A 113 -5.49 9.93 -8.15
C TYR A 113 -7.00 9.82 -8.33
N GLU A 114 -7.65 10.94 -8.64
CA GLU A 114 -9.08 10.94 -8.88
C GLU A 114 -9.39 10.49 -10.31
N ILE A 115 -8.65 10.98 -11.31
CA ILE A 115 -9.00 10.83 -12.73
C ILE A 115 -8.32 9.66 -13.45
N VAL A 116 -7.26 9.07 -12.87
CA VAL A 116 -6.61 7.88 -13.44
C VAL A 116 -7.41 6.65 -13.07
N GLU A 117 -7.82 5.89 -14.08
CA GLU A 117 -8.51 4.61 -13.87
C GLU A 117 -7.49 3.47 -13.77
N VAL A 118 -7.82 2.47 -12.96
CA VAL A 118 -6.98 1.30 -12.75
C VAL A 118 -7.75 0.07 -13.20
N ASP A 119 -7.16 -0.72 -14.09
CA ASP A 119 -7.59 -2.09 -14.32
C ASP A 119 -6.55 -3.06 -13.76
N GLY A 120 -7.01 -4.23 -13.35
CA GLY A 120 -6.17 -5.27 -12.79
C GLY A 120 -6.57 -6.64 -13.32
N TYR A 121 -5.59 -7.42 -13.75
CA TYR A 121 -5.82 -8.79 -14.17
C TYR A 121 -4.68 -9.69 -13.70
N TYR A 122 -5.00 -10.97 -13.57
CA TYR A 122 -4.02 -12.00 -13.22
C TYR A 122 -3.53 -12.69 -14.49
N SER A 123 -2.22 -12.75 -14.67
CA SER A 123 -1.60 -13.43 -15.80
C SER A 123 -0.25 -14.00 -15.38
N ASN A 124 0.05 -15.24 -15.76
CA ASN A 124 1.35 -15.90 -15.52
C ASN A 124 1.88 -15.74 -14.08
N HIS A 125 1.06 -16.08 -13.08
CA HIS A 125 1.42 -15.96 -11.66
C HIS A 125 1.76 -14.54 -11.20
N SER A 126 1.37 -13.53 -11.98
CA SER A 126 1.60 -12.13 -11.71
C SER A 126 0.28 -11.37 -11.71
N LEU A 127 0.16 -10.42 -10.78
CA LEU A 127 -0.92 -9.45 -10.78
C LEU A 127 -0.45 -8.25 -11.59
N VAL A 128 -1.14 -7.95 -12.69
CA VAL A 128 -0.79 -6.85 -13.59
C VAL A 128 -1.81 -5.74 -13.43
N PHE A 129 -1.33 -4.55 -13.09
CA PHE A 129 -2.12 -3.33 -13.03
C PHE A 129 -1.86 -2.47 -14.26
N ILE A 130 -2.93 -2.05 -14.93
CA ILE A 130 -2.90 -1.09 -16.02
C ILE A 130 -3.45 0.24 -15.50
N LEU A 131 -2.65 1.29 -15.65
CA LEU A 131 -3.03 2.64 -15.27
C LEU A 131 -3.42 3.43 -16.52
N HIS A 132 -4.68 3.83 -16.60
CA HIS A 132 -5.22 4.60 -17.70
C HIS A 132 -5.08 6.09 -17.39
N PHE A 133 -4.01 6.70 -17.90
CA PHE A 133 -3.82 8.13 -17.79
C PHE A 133 -4.68 8.85 -18.83
N PRO A 134 -5.59 9.74 -18.41
CA PRO A 134 -6.49 10.41 -19.35
C PRO A 134 -5.74 11.47 -20.18
N ILE A 135 -6.11 11.57 -21.44
CA ILE A 135 -5.64 12.59 -22.38
C ILE A 135 -6.86 13.41 -22.79
N LEU A 136 -6.77 14.74 -22.67
CA LEU A 136 -7.86 15.64 -23.04
C LEU A 136 -8.02 15.69 -24.57
N HIS A 137 -9.27 15.57 -25.01
CA HIS A 137 -9.64 15.83 -26.39
C HIS A 137 -9.55 17.33 -26.69
N SER A 138 -9.23 17.69 -27.94
CA SER A 138 -9.20 19.09 -28.39
C SER A 138 -10.58 19.75 -28.51
N LYS A 139 -11.66 18.97 -28.39
CA LYS A 139 -13.03 19.46 -28.58
C LYS A 139 -13.55 19.92 -27.23
N VAL A 140 -14.07 21.14 -27.20
CA VAL A 140 -14.66 21.73 -26.01
C VAL A 140 -16.18 21.60 -26.10
N PHE A 141 -16.79 21.21 -24.99
CA PHE A 141 -18.23 21.07 -24.85
C PHE A 141 -18.76 22.06 -23.84
N THR A 142 -19.99 22.50 -24.05
CA THR A 142 -20.76 23.22 -23.04
C THR A 142 -21.44 22.19 -22.14
N TYR A 143 -21.20 22.31 -20.84
CA TYR A 143 -21.74 21.41 -19.83
C TYR A 143 -22.96 22.05 -19.16
N PHE A 144 -24.07 21.33 -19.17
CA PHE A 144 -25.35 21.75 -18.60
C PHE A 144 -25.82 20.78 -17.53
N HIS A 145 -26.42 21.33 -16.48
CA HIS A 145 -27.22 20.57 -15.51
C HIS A 145 -28.70 20.78 -15.86
N LEU A 146 -29.38 19.69 -16.19
CA LEU A 146 -30.76 19.71 -16.66
C LEU A 146 -31.70 19.49 -15.48
N TYR A 147 -32.71 20.35 -15.36
CA TYR A 147 -33.76 20.23 -14.36
C TYR A 147 -35.07 19.82 -15.02
N SER A 148 -35.84 18.97 -14.33
CA SER A 148 -37.20 18.67 -14.75
C SER A 148 -38.08 19.88 -14.51
N LEU A 149 -38.86 20.28 -15.52
CA LEU A 149 -39.73 21.45 -15.44
C LEU A 149 -41.19 21.06 -15.69
N PRO A 150 -42.14 21.57 -14.87
CA PRO A 150 -43.55 21.43 -15.13
C PRO A 150 -43.99 22.34 -16.27
N THR A 151 -44.94 21.88 -17.08
CA THR A 151 -45.57 22.66 -18.15
C THR A 151 -46.93 23.19 -17.70
N ILE A 152 -47.48 24.14 -18.47
CA ILE A 152 -48.80 24.75 -18.25
C ILE A 152 -49.93 23.71 -18.22
N ASN A 153 -49.73 22.55 -18.86
CA ASN A 153 -50.71 21.47 -18.95
C ASN A 153 -50.55 20.41 -17.84
N ASN A 154 -49.90 20.73 -16.71
CA ASN A 154 -49.62 19.80 -15.61
C ASN A 154 -48.84 18.53 -16.04
N THR A 155 -48.08 18.59 -17.14
CA THR A 155 -47.15 17.52 -17.52
C THR A 155 -45.72 17.93 -17.18
N ILE A 156 -44.87 16.98 -16.78
CA ILE A 156 -43.47 17.24 -16.42
C ILE A 156 -42.58 16.76 -17.57
N ILE A 157 -41.70 17.63 -18.04
CA ILE A 157 -40.65 17.23 -18.99
C ILE A 157 -39.46 16.73 -18.18
N ILE A 158 -39.15 15.43 -18.31
CA ILE A 158 -38.04 14.78 -17.64
C ILE A 158 -36.92 14.59 -18.67
N PRO A 159 -35.72 15.16 -18.47
CA PRO A 159 -34.60 14.94 -19.37
C PRO A 159 -34.13 13.47 -19.27
N PRO A 160 -33.58 12.89 -20.35
CA PRO A 160 -33.12 11.49 -20.35
C PRO A 160 -31.95 11.26 -19.38
N GLY A 161 -31.22 12.31 -19.01
CA GLY A 161 -30.21 12.29 -17.95
C GLY A 161 -30.10 13.66 -17.27
N PRO A 162 -29.59 13.71 -16.02
CA PRO A 162 -29.42 14.95 -15.27
C PRO A 162 -28.39 15.91 -15.88
N TYR A 163 -27.44 15.42 -16.68
CA TYR A 163 -26.38 16.25 -17.26
C TYR A 163 -26.34 16.14 -18.78
N LEU A 164 -25.90 17.20 -19.44
CA LEU A 164 -25.75 17.28 -20.89
C LEU A 164 -24.42 17.94 -21.25
N VAL A 165 -23.66 17.30 -22.12
CA VAL A 165 -22.53 17.92 -22.83
C VAL A 165 -22.90 18.13 -24.28
N SER A 166 -22.66 19.33 -24.79
CA SER A 166 -23.00 19.65 -26.18
C SER A 166 -22.02 20.62 -26.82
N ASN A 167 -21.73 20.37 -28.09
CA ASN A 167 -21.10 21.30 -29.01
C ASN A 167 -21.94 21.31 -30.33
N PRO A 168 -21.56 22.09 -31.36
CA PRO A 168 -22.32 22.15 -32.61
C PRO A 168 -22.45 20.83 -33.39
N GLU A 169 -21.60 19.84 -33.12
CA GLU A 169 -21.54 18.57 -33.85
C GLU A 169 -22.18 17.40 -33.09
N LEU A 170 -22.12 17.42 -31.76
CA LEU A 170 -22.48 16.30 -30.90
C LEU A 170 -23.13 16.81 -29.62
N PHE A 171 -24.12 16.06 -29.14
CA PHE A 171 -24.65 16.20 -27.80
C PHE A 171 -24.79 14.82 -27.15
N GLN A 172 -24.57 14.75 -25.84
CA GLN A 172 -24.64 13.51 -25.07
C GLN A 172 -25.18 13.79 -23.67
N CYS A 173 -26.20 13.04 -23.27
CA CYS A 173 -26.72 13.07 -21.91
C CYS A 173 -25.93 12.11 -21.03
N MET A 174 -25.70 12.49 -19.78
CA MET A 174 -24.92 11.71 -18.81
C MET A 174 -25.65 11.61 -17.48
N ASP A 175 -25.46 10.47 -16.82
CA ASP A 175 -26.02 10.20 -15.50
C ASP A 175 -25.17 10.77 -14.37
N LEU A 176 -23.85 10.82 -14.58
CA LEU A 176 -22.88 11.29 -13.59
C LEU A 176 -22.35 12.68 -13.95
N PRO A 177 -22.08 13.53 -12.94
CA PRO A 177 -21.52 14.85 -13.19
C PRO A 177 -20.08 14.76 -13.68
N CYS A 178 -19.68 15.70 -14.53
CA CYS A 178 -18.28 15.86 -14.89
C CYS A 178 -17.47 16.37 -13.68
N ARG A 179 -16.20 15.99 -13.64
CA ARG A 179 -15.30 16.36 -12.56
C ARG A 179 -14.84 17.80 -12.72
N LYS A 180 -14.87 18.57 -11.64
CA LYS A 180 -14.43 19.95 -11.65
C LYS A 180 -12.89 20.01 -11.65
N ASN A 181 -12.31 20.66 -12.66
CA ASN A 181 -10.86 20.88 -12.76
C ASN A 181 -10.47 22.24 -12.16
N GLU A 182 -11.14 23.31 -12.62
CA GLU A 182 -10.93 24.69 -12.17
C GLU A 182 -12.29 25.37 -11.90
N LEU A 183 -12.30 26.65 -11.50
CA LEU A 183 -13.52 27.43 -11.20
C LEU A 183 -14.59 27.36 -12.30
N LYS A 184 -14.22 27.09 -13.57
CA LYS A 184 -15.16 26.98 -14.71
C LYS A 184 -14.81 25.89 -15.75
N LYS A 185 -13.93 24.94 -15.43
CA LYS A 185 -13.57 23.85 -16.35
C LYS A 185 -13.95 22.50 -15.74
N PHE A 186 -14.56 21.66 -16.56
CA PHE A 186 -14.97 20.31 -16.19
C PHE A 186 -14.31 19.30 -17.12
N ILE A 187 -13.91 18.16 -16.56
CA ILE A 187 -13.39 17.01 -17.30
C ILE A 187 -14.49 15.95 -17.28
N CYS A 188 -14.94 15.58 -18.46
CA CYS A 188 -15.97 14.57 -18.66
C CYS A 188 -15.31 13.33 -19.27
N PRO A 189 -15.67 12.11 -18.82
CA PRO A 189 -15.26 10.90 -19.50
C PRO A 189 -15.89 10.86 -20.90
N GLU A 190 -15.13 10.34 -21.87
CA GLU A 190 -15.67 9.98 -23.18
C GLU A 190 -16.42 8.64 -23.04
N GLN A 191 -17.68 8.61 -23.44
CA GLN A 191 -18.57 7.44 -23.37
C GLN A 191 -18.93 6.99 -24.78
#